data_AF-A0A951ADG3-F1
#
_entry.id   AF-A0A951ADG3-F1
#
_cell.length_a   1.000
_cell.length_b   1.000
_cell.length_c   1.000
_cell.angle_alpha   90.00
_cell.angle_beta   90.00
_cell.angle_gamma   90.00
#
_symmetry.space_group_name_H-M   'P 1'
#
loop_
_entity.id
_entity.type
_entity.pdbx_description
1 polymer ?
#
loop_
_entity_poly.entity_id
_entity_poly.type
_entity_poly.pdbx_seq_one_letter_code
_entity_poly.pdbx_strand_id
1 'polypeptide(L)'
;MIFYPEERIAIFIDGANLYSAARGLAFDIDYKRLLDLFRSKGRLIRAFYYTALVEDQEYSPIRRLVDWLEYNGYTMVTKPTKE
;
A
#
# COMPACT_ATOMS: atom_id res chain seq x y z
N MET A 1 -15.61 -2.54 -13.36
CA MET A 1 -16.23 -1.88 -12.19
C MET A 1 -16.81 -0.57 -12.66
N ILE A 2 -18.06 -0.29 -12.29
CA ILE A 2 -18.72 1.00 -12.56
C ILE A 2 -18.48 1.82 -11.30
N PHE A 3 -17.69 2.89 -11.43
CA PHE A 3 -17.51 3.91 -10.40
C PHE A 3 -18.09 5.20 -10.95
N TYR A 4 -18.83 5.93 -10.14
CA TYR A 4 -19.27 7.27 -10.52
C TYR A 4 -18.17 8.29 -10.17
N PRO A 5 -17.94 9.33 -10.99
CA PRO A 5 -16.87 10.31 -10.76
C PRO A 5 -16.88 10.94 -9.36
N GLU A 6 -18.06 11.10 -8.77
CA GLU A 6 -18.31 11.69 -7.45
C GLU A 6 -18.13 10.71 -6.27
N GLU A 7 -18.03 9.41 -6.52
CA GLU A 7 -17.88 8.41 -5.47
C GLU A 7 -16.56 8.56 -4.72
N ARG A 8 -16.65 8.40 -3.41
CA ARG A 8 -15.49 8.46 -2.52
C ARG A 8 -14.89 7.07 -2.40
N ILE A 9 -13.63 6.94 -2.80
CA ILE A 9 -12.90 5.68 -2.81
C ILE A 9 -11.85 5.70 -1.70
N ALA A 10 -11.71 4.59 -0.97
CA ALA A 10 -10.59 4.36 -0.08
C ALA A 10 -9.99 2.98 -0.36
N ILE A 11 -8.66 2.88 -0.28
CA ILE A 11 -7.92 1.64 -0.48
C ILE A 11 -7.34 1.20 0.87
N PHE A 12 -7.45 -0.08 1.20
CA PHE A 12 -6.88 -0.67 2.41
C PHE A 12 -6.06 -1.89 2.00
N ILE A 13 -4.74 -1.82 2.18
CA ILE A 13 -3.81 -2.87 1.77
C ILE A 13 -3.17 -3.49 3.02
N ASP A 14 -3.33 -4.80 3.16
CA ASP A 14 -2.51 -5.59 4.08
C ASP A 14 -1.18 -5.92 3.42
N GLY A 15 -0.12 -5.21 3.81
CA GLY A 15 1.18 -5.30 3.18
C GLY A 15 1.86 -6.66 3.36
N ALA A 16 1.71 -7.31 4.51
CA ALA A 16 2.36 -8.59 4.78
C ALA A 16 1.75 -9.72 3.94
N ASN A 17 0.41 -9.75 3.90
CA ASN A 17 -0.32 -10.74 3.10
C ASN A 17 -0.18 -10.48 1.60
N LEU A 18 -0.25 -9.21 1.17
CA LEU A 18 -0.07 -8.85 -0.23
C LEU A 18 1.35 -9.17 -0.73
N TYR A 19 2.38 -8.86 0.06
CA TYR A 19 3.77 -9.19 -0.27
C TYR A 19 3.96 -10.71 -0.41
N SER A 20 3.45 -11.48 0.55
CA SER A 20 3.53 -12.95 0.52
C SER A 20 2.84 -13.54 -0.71
N ALA A 21 1.66 -13.03 -1.08
CA ALA A 21 0.93 -13.46 -2.26
C ALA A 21 1.67 -13.09 -3.57
N ALA A 22 2.18 -11.87 -3.68
CA ALA A 22 2.92 -11.42 -4.86
C ALA A 22 4.20 -12.24 -5.09
N ARG A 23 4.93 -12.52 -4.00
CA ARG A 23 6.10 -13.42 -4.01
C ARG A 23 5.74 -14.83 -4.43
N GLY A 24 4.65 -15.39 -3.88
CA GLY A 24 4.17 -16.74 -4.23
C GLY A 24 3.75 -16.87 -5.69
N LEU A 25 3.27 -15.77 -6.30
CA LEU A 25 2.87 -15.71 -7.71
C LEU A 25 3.97 -15.16 -8.64
N ALA A 26 5.18 -14.90 -8.11
CA ALA A 26 6.33 -14.39 -8.85
C ALA A 26 6.05 -13.13 -9.70
N PHE A 27 5.28 -12.17 -9.17
CA PHE A 27 5.06 -10.88 -9.82
C PHE A 27 5.31 -9.70 -8.88
N ASP A 28 5.66 -8.56 -9.48
CA ASP A 28 5.83 -7.29 -8.77
C ASP A 28 4.58 -6.41 -8.90
N ILE A 29 4.29 -5.67 -7.83
CA ILE A 29 3.13 -4.77 -7.80
C ILE A 29 3.59 -3.35 -8.11
N ASP A 30 3.03 -2.77 -9.17
CA ASP A 30 3.14 -1.35 -9.45
C ASP A 30 2.11 -0.55 -8.65
N TYR A 31 2.53 -0.10 -7.46
CA TYR A 31 1.71 0.70 -6.57
C TYR A 31 1.36 2.08 -7.16
N LYS A 32 2.19 2.66 -8.02
CA LYS A 32 1.87 3.94 -8.66
C LYS A 32 0.66 3.77 -9.57
N ARG A 33 0.73 2.76 -10.43
CA ARG A 33 -0.34 2.43 -11.37
C ARG A 33 -1.63 2.04 -10.66
N LEU A 34 -1.53 1.34 -9.53
CA LEU A 34 -2.69 1.04 -8.68
C LEU A 34 -3.37 2.33 -8.19
N LEU A 35 -2.58 3.27 -7.66
CA LEU A 35 -3.09 4.53 -7.14
C LEU A 35 -3.73 5.38 -8.26
N ASP A 36 -3.05 5.50 -9.39
CA ASP A 36 -3.52 6.28 -10.55
C ASP A 36 -4.80 5.66 -11.16
N LEU A 37 -4.92 4.34 -11.17
CA LEU A 37 -6.14 3.65 -11.59
C LEU A 37 -7.34 4.12 -10.75
N PHE A 38 -7.26 4.09 -9.43
CA PHE A 38 -8.40 4.49 -8.59
C PHE A 38 -8.65 6.00 -8.61
N ARG A 39 -7.61 6.83 -8.73
CA ARG A 39 -7.75 8.28 -8.97
C ARG A 39 -8.50 8.58 -10.27
N SER A 40 -8.31 7.76 -11.32
CA SER A 40 -9.01 7.93 -12.60
C SER A 40 -10.49 7.52 -12.56
N LYS A 41 -10.93 6.79 -11.53
CA LYS A 41 -12.28 6.21 -11.44
C LYS A 41 -13.23 6.99 -10.54
N GLY A 42 -12.73 7.82 -9.64
CA GLY A 42 -13.54 8.61 -8.71
C GLY A 42 -12.68 9.42 -7.77
N ARG A 43 -13.24 9.85 -6.64
CA ARG A 43 -12.53 10.66 -5.64
C ARG A 43 -11.80 9.76 -4.65
N LEU A 44 -10.55 9.42 -4.96
CA LEU A 44 -9.69 8.71 -4.00
C LEU A 44 -9.41 9.60 -2.79
N ILE A 45 -9.95 9.20 -1.64
CA ILE A 45 -9.81 9.94 -0.38
C ILE A 45 -8.52 9.58 0.34
N ARG A 46 -8.24 8.27 0.47
CA ARG A 46 -7.03 7.74 1.13
C ARG A 46 -6.66 6.36 0.57
N ALA A 47 -5.38 6.04 0.60
CA ALA A 47 -4.86 4.71 0.36
C ALA A 47 -4.01 4.29 1.56
N PHE A 48 -4.51 3.38 2.38
CA PHE A 48 -3.82 2.90 3.57
C PHE A 48 -3.00 1.64 3.25
N TYR A 49 -1.77 1.62 3.73
CA TYR A 49 -0.91 0.45 3.67
C TYR A 49 -0.52 0.04 5.09
N TYR A 50 -0.98 -1.13 5.50
CA TYR A 50 -0.77 -1.68 6.83
C TYR A 50 0.44 -2.60 6.81
N THR A 51 1.43 -2.34 7.67
CA THR A 51 2.60 -3.22 7.79
C THR A 51 3.18 -3.16 9.20
N ALA A 52 3.87 -4.22 9.60
CA ALA A 52 4.67 -4.21 10.82
C ALA A 52 6.09 -3.79 10.43
N LEU A 53 6.58 -2.71 11.03
CA LEU A 53 7.99 -2.34 10.94
C LEU A 53 8.67 -2.80 12.23
N VAL A 54 9.69 -3.63 12.11
CA VAL A 54 10.58 -3.92 13.23
C VAL A 54 11.64 -2.83 13.23
N GLU A 55 11.66 -1.99 14.27
CA GLU A 55 12.53 -0.81 14.37
C GLU A 55 14.03 -1.18 14.32
N ASP A 56 14.38 -2.41 14.72
CA ASP A 56 15.75 -2.89 14.88
C ASP A 56 16.46 -3.37 13.59
N GLN A 57 15.81 -3.26 12.42
CA GLN A 57 16.45 -3.58 11.13
C GLN A 57 16.64 -2.31 10.29
N GLU A 58 17.70 -1.56 10.56
CA GLU A 58 18.08 -0.36 9.79
C GLU A 58 18.25 -0.62 8.28
N TYR A 59 18.46 -1.88 7.86
CA TYR A 59 18.66 -2.30 6.47
C TYR A 59 17.60 -3.29 5.95
N SER A 60 16.32 -3.11 6.29
CA SER A 60 15.27 -3.93 5.68
C SER A 60 14.87 -3.41 4.28
N PRO A 61 14.85 -4.26 3.23
CA PRO A 61 14.35 -3.90 1.89
C PRO A 61 12.92 -3.32 1.90
N ILE A 62 12.13 -3.68 2.92
CA ILE A 62 10.76 -3.16 3.07
C ILE A 62 10.73 -1.67 3.40
N ARG A 63 11.76 -1.13 4.04
CA ARG A 63 11.83 0.29 4.43
C ARG A 63 11.87 1.19 3.21
N ARG A 64 12.64 0.81 2.17
CA ARG A 64 12.67 1.55 0.90
C ARG A 64 11.30 1.58 0.21
N LEU A 65 10.57 0.45 0.25
CA LEU A 65 9.22 0.38 -0.30
C LEU A 65 8.26 1.28 0.49
N VAL A 66 8.36 1.26 1.82
CA VAL A 66 7.52 2.07 2.72
C VAL A 66 7.75 3.56 2.49
N ASP A 67 9.00 4.01 2.46
CA ASP A 67 9.36 5.40 2.19
C ASP A 67 8.83 5.85 0.81
N TRP A 68 8.97 4.98 -0.20
CA TRP A 68 8.46 5.25 -1.53
C TRP A 68 6.92 5.35 -1.56
N LEU A 69 6.22 4.46 -0.84
CA LEU A 69 4.75 4.45 -0.76
C LEU A 69 4.24 5.74 -0.11
N GLU A 70 4.82 6.13 1.02
CA GLU A 70 4.45 7.35 1.73
C GLU A 70 4.68 8.59 0.86
N TYR A 71 5.85 8.68 0.21
CA TYR A 71 6.17 9.76 -0.71
C TYR A 71 5.18 9.86 -1.89
N ASN A 72 4.70 8.72 -2.41
CA ASN A 72 3.79 8.68 -3.55
C ASN A 72 2.29 8.78 -3.18
N GLY A 73 1.96 9.04 -1.91
CA GLY A 73 0.60 9.37 -1.47
C GLY A 73 -0.19 8.23 -0.85
N TYR A 74 0.49 7.15 -0.44
CA TYR A 74 -0.09 6.19 0.50
C TYR A 74 0.05 6.72 1.94
N THR A 75 -0.89 6.35 2.79
CA THR A 75 -0.81 6.56 4.24
C THR A 75 -0.34 5.27 4.88
N MET A 76 0.84 5.32 5.51
CA MET A 76 1.38 4.19 6.23
C MET A 76 0.68 4.00 7.57
N VAL A 77 0.32 2.76 7.90
CA VAL A 77 -0.18 2.39 9.22
C VAL A 77 0.72 1.31 9.78
N THR A 78 1.58 1.70 10.71
CA THR A 78 2.43 0.78 11.45
C THR A 78 1.65 0.20 12.63
N LYS A 79 1.62 -1.13 12.73
CA LYS A 79 1.18 -1.79 13.95
C LYS A 79 2.45 -2.19 14.70
N PRO A 80 2.60 -1.83 16.00
CA PRO A 80 3.67 -2.40 16.80
C PRO A 80 3.49 -3.92 16.78
N THR A 81 4.57 -4.65 16.50
CA THR A 81 4.57 -6.11 16.52
C THR A 81 4.12 -6.53 17.91
N LYS A 82 3.00 -7.25 18.03
CA LYS A 82 2.64 -7.90 19.30
C LYS A 82 3.64 -9.04 19.47
N GLU A 83 4.52 -8.91 20.46
CA GLU A 83 5.26 -10.05 21.03
C GLU A 83 4.30 -11.11 21.59
#